data_AF-A0A351MG97-F1
#
_entry.id   AF-A0A351MG97-F1
#
_cell.length_a   1.000
_cell.length_b   1.000
_cell.length_c   1.000
_cell.angle_alpha   90.00
_cell.angle_beta   90.00
_cell.angle_gamma   90.00
#
_symmetry.space_group_name_H-M   'P 1'
#
loop_
_entity.id
_entity.type
_entity.pdbx_description
1 polymer ?
#
loop_
_entity_poly.entity_id
_entity_poly.type
_entity_poly.pdbx_seq_one_letter_code
_entity_poly.pdbx_strand_id
1 'polypeptide(L)'
;MAVSRLLLDNVEHIKSFWIMNTIAVTQAALWYGADDTDGTIQEYEVTRDPQTDRRQVLAAEQLEALIAEAGRRPVERDALYRPVAEAAHAV
;
A
#
# COMPACT_ATOMS: atom_id res chain seq x y z
N MET A 1 -0.81 -1.27 13.78
CA MET A 1 0.18 -2.23 13.26
C MET A 1 1.16 -2.72 14.33
N ALA A 2 1.65 -1.88 15.25
CA ALA A 2 2.74 -2.28 16.16
C ALA A 2 2.34 -3.44 17.09
N VAL A 3 1.14 -3.37 17.66
CA VAL A 3 0.60 -4.47 18.49
C VAL A 3 0.48 -5.76 17.69
N SER A 4 0.02 -5.70 16.44
CA SER A 4 -0.05 -6.86 15.54
C SER A 4 1.33 -7.49 15.34
N ARG A 5 2.40 -6.70 15.20
CA ARG A 5 3.78 -7.22 15.07
C ARG A 5 4.29 -7.91 16.33
N LEU A 6 3.75 -7.55 17.50
CA LEU A 6 4.09 -8.21 18.76
C LEU A 6 3.28 -9.50 18.99
N LEU A 7 2.03 -9.54 18.51
CA LEU A 7 1.10 -10.66 18.76
C LEU A 7 1.12 -11.73 17.68
N LEU A 8 1.41 -11.36 16.43
CA LEU A 8 1.37 -12.25 15.27
C LEU A 8 2.79 -12.60 14.84
N ASP A 9 3.51 -13.32 15.69
CA ASP A 9 4.89 -13.76 15.43
C ASP A 9 5.02 -14.77 14.28
N ASN A 10 3.90 -15.34 13.83
CA ASN A 10 3.78 -16.29 12.73
C ASN A 10 3.24 -15.67 11.43
N VAL A 11 2.96 -14.36 11.40
CA VAL A 11 2.52 -13.65 10.20
C VAL A 11 3.65 -12.73 9.73
N GLU A 12 4.25 -13.07 8.58
CA GLU A 12 5.42 -12.36 8.08
C GLU A 12 5.13 -10.91 7.66
N HIS A 13 3.95 -10.69 7.05
CA HIS A 13 3.56 -9.45 6.41
C HIS A 13 2.30 -8.84 7.01
N ILE A 14 2.36 -7.55 7.30
CA ILE A 14 1.20 -6.77 7.75
C ILE A 14 0.85 -5.75 6.68
N LYS A 15 -0.36 -5.88 6.12
CA LYS A 15 -0.89 -5.02 5.07
C LYS A 15 -1.51 -3.74 5.63
N SER A 16 -1.21 -2.61 4.98
CA SER A 16 -1.97 -1.36 5.07
C SER A 16 -2.64 -1.07 3.73
N PHE A 17 -3.97 -1.13 3.69
CA PHE A 17 -4.76 -0.85 2.49
C PHE A 17 -5.22 0.61 2.50
N TRP A 18 -4.62 1.45 1.64
CA TRP A 18 -4.72 2.90 1.77
C TRP A 18 -6.14 3.42 1.53
N ILE A 19 -6.94 2.72 0.72
CA ILE A 19 -8.32 3.11 0.42
C ILE A 19 -9.21 3.05 1.67
N MET A 20 -8.93 2.11 2.59
CA MET A 20 -9.67 2.00 3.85
C MET A 20 -9.06 2.84 4.98
N ASN A 21 -7.77 3.13 4.91
CA ASN A 21 -7.03 3.80 5.99
C ASN A 21 -6.82 5.31 5.80
N THR A 22 -6.77 5.81 4.56
CA THR A 22 -6.10 7.05 4.10
C THR A 22 -4.58 6.91 3.90
N ILE A 23 -4.02 7.82 3.09
CA ILE A 23 -2.59 7.93 2.81
C ILE A 23 -1.77 8.19 4.07
N ALA A 24 -2.18 9.17 4.89
CA ALA A 24 -1.43 9.55 6.09
C ALA A 24 -1.34 8.40 7.11
N VAL A 25 -2.44 7.66 7.31
CA VAL A 25 -2.46 6.48 8.17
C VAL A 25 -1.59 5.37 7.58
N THR A 26 -1.58 5.21 6.26
CA THR A 26 -0.73 4.22 5.58
C THR A 26 0.75 4.52 5.75
N GLN A 27 1.17 5.79 5.57
CA GLN A 27 2.55 6.19 5.81
C GLN A 27 2.95 6.02 7.28
N ALA A 28 2.07 6.37 8.23
CA ALA A 28 2.30 6.09 9.63
C ALA A 28 2.42 4.57 9.91
N ALA A 29 1.57 3.75 9.30
CA ALA A 29 1.58 2.30 9.48
C ALA A 29 2.94 1.66 9.11
N LEU A 30 3.66 2.20 8.11
CA LEU A 30 5.00 1.78 7.71
C LEU A 30 6.07 2.00 8.80
N TRP A 31 5.82 2.90 9.74
CA TRP A 31 6.67 3.10 10.93
C TRP A 31 6.30 2.17 12.08
N TYR A 32 5.07 1.68 12.09
CA TYR A 32 4.53 0.87 13.18
C TYR A 32 4.33 -0.59 12.77
N GLY A 33 5.07 -1.11 11.79
CA GLY A 33 5.16 -2.54 11.52
C GLY A 33 4.36 -3.08 10.34
N ALA A 34 3.69 -2.23 9.55
CA ALA A 34 3.27 -2.62 8.20
C ALA A 34 4.49 -2.62 7.26
N ASP A 35 4.53 -3.61 6.37
CA ASP A 35 5.54 -3.73 5.31
C ASP A 35 4.92 -3.89 3.92
N ASP A 36 3.60 -4.06 3.84
CA ASP A 36 2.86 -4.22 2.59
C ASP A 36 1.83 -3.09 2.44
N THR A 37 1.96 -2.30 1.38
CA THR A 37 1.00 -1.25 1.03
C THR A 37 0.24 -1.66 -0.21
N ASP A 38 -1.09 -1.58 -0.17
CA ASP A 38 -1.95 -2.05 -1.26
C ASP A 38 -3.07 -1.05 -1.59
N GLY A 39 -3.64 -1.19 -2.78
CA GLY A 39 -4.72 -0.34 -3.30
C GLY A 39 -4.42 0.33 -4.64
N THR A 40 -3.60 -0.26 -5.50
CA THR A 40 -3.33 0.23 -6.87
C THR A 40 -4.53 0.10 -7.82
N ILE A 41 -5.70 -0.32 -7.30
CA ILE A 41 -6.94 -0.41 -8.07
C ILE A 41 -7.31 1.00 -8.56
N GLN A 42 -7.31 1.19 -9.88
CA GLN A 42 -7.54 2.48 -10.54
C GLN A 42 -8.92 3.09 -10.23
N GLU A 43 -9.86 2.30 -9.73
CA GLU A 43 -11.19 2.75 -9.33
C GLU A 43 -11.72 1.83 -8.22
N TYR A 44 -11.81 2.36 -7.00
CA TYR A 44 -12.45 1.66 -5.89
C TYR A 44 -13.68 2.44 -5.42
N GLU A 45 -14.86 1.95 -5.79
CA GLU A 45 -16.17 2.47 -5.36
C GLU A 45 -16.77 1.46 -4.37
N VAL A 46 -16.74 1.75 -3.06
CA VAL A 46 -17.34 0.90 -2.02
C VAL A 46 -18.86 1.07 -1.96
N THR A 47 -19.32 2.30 -2.18
CA THR A 47 -20.73 2.68 -2.13
C THR A 47 -21.00 3.57 -3.33
N ARG A 48 -21.80 3.05 -4.27
CA ARG A 48 -22.31 3.84 -5.38
C ARG A 48 -23.36 4.81 -4.88
N ASP A 49 -22.92 5.99 -4.48
CA ASP A 49 -23.80 7.12 -4.20
C ASP A 49 -23.89 7.98 -5.47
N PRO A 50 -25.05 7.98 -6.17
CA PRO A 50 -25.23 8.79 -7.36
C PRO A 50 -25.11 10.31 -7.11
N GLN A 51 -25.06 10.76 -5.84
CA GLN A 51 -24.93 12.16 -5.46
C GLN A 51 -23.52 12.54 -4.97
N THR A 52 -22.63 11.58 -4.69
CA THR A 52 -21.27 11.90 -4.24
C THR A 52 -20.23 11.18 -5.09
N ASP A 53 -19.54 11.95 -5.94
CA ASP A 53 -18.45 11.48 -6.81
C ASP A 53 -17.16 11.23 -5.98
N ARG A 54 -17.18 10.20 -5.14
CA ARG A 54 -16.04 9.85 -4.26
C ARG A 54 -15.10 8.90 -4.96
N ARG A 55 -14.57 9.34 -6.11
CA ARG A 55 -13.56 8.62 -6.86
C ARG A 55 -12.20 8.73 -6.15
N GLN A 56 -11.73 7.62 -5.59
CA GLN A 56 -10.39 7.52 -5.01
C GLN A 56 -9.48 6.78 -6.00
N VAL A 57 -8.50 7.50 -6.55
CA VAL A 57 -7.51 6.95 -7.49
C VAL A 57 -6.12 7.30 -6.97
N LEU A 58 -5.23 6.33 -6.99
CA LEU A 58 -3.82 6.52 -6.71
C LEU A 58 -3.02 5.65 -7.69
N ALA A 59 -2.21 6.30 -8.52
CA ALA A 59 -1.34 5.61 -9.46
C ALA A 59 -0.20 4.88 -8.73
N ALA A 60 0.39 3.87 -9.37
CA ALA A 60 1.48 3.08 -8.78
C ALA A 60 2.67 3.97 -8.42
N GLU A 61 3.05 4.90 -9.30
CA GLU A 61 4.16 5.83 -9.10
C GLU A 61 3.91 6.78 -7.91
N GLN A 62 2.64 7.14 -7.68
CA GLN A 62 2.26 7.94 -6.51
C GLN A 62 2.37 7.11 -5.24
N LEU A 63 1.98 5.84 -5.27
CA LEU A 63 2.13 4.94 -4.13
C LEU A 63 3.61 4.71 -3.79
N GLU A 64 4.46 4.54 -4.80
CA GLU A 64 5.91 4.45 -4.64
C GLU A 64 6.48 5.72 -4.00
N ALA A 65 6.08 6.90 -4.48
CA ALA A 65 6.51 8.17 -3.92
C ALA A 65 6.10 8.33 -2.45
N LEU A 66 4.88 7.93 -2.09
CA LEU A 66 4.39 7.97 -0.70
C LEU A 66 5.18 7.02 0.22
N ILE A 67 5.56 5.84 -0.27
CA ILE A 67 6.40 4.89 0.47
C ILE A 67 7.81 5.47 0.65
N ALA A 68 8.37 6.10 -0.39
CA ALA A 68 9.67 6.76 -0.35
C ALA A 68 9.69 7.95 0.61
N GLU A 69 8.65 8.78 0.60
CA GLU A 69 8.45 9.91 1.52
C GLU A 69 8.40 9.45 2.99
N ALA A 70 7.81 8.28 3.25
CA ALA A 70 7.81 7.66 4.57
C ALA A 70 9.18 7.06 4.99
N GLY A 71 10.24 7.27 4.20
CA GLY A 71 11.59 6.78 4.49
C GLY A 71 11.72 5.27 4.33
N ARG A 72 11.02 4.67 3.37
CA ARG A 72 11.10 3.25 3.00
C ARG A 72 11.48 3.12 1.53
N ARG A 73 11.93 1.92 1.13
CA ARG A 73 12.19 1.61 -0.28
C ARG A 73 10.96 0.90 -0.87
N PRO A 74 10.26 1.47 -1.86
CA PRO A 74 9.18 0.77 -2.53
C PRO A 74 9.73 -0.44 -3.29
N VAL A 75 9.01 -1.55 -3.23
CA VAL A 75 9.34 -2.79 -3.94
C VAL A 75 8.05 -3.38 -4.48
N GLU A 76 7.95 -3.52 -5.80
CA GLU A 76 6.88 -4.28 -6.42
C GLU A 76 7.07 -5.78 -6.12
N ARG A 77 5.98 -6.47 -5.77
CA ARG A 77 6.00 -7.87 -5.35
C ARG A 77 5.00 -8.73 -6.11
N ASP A 78 5.33 -10.01 -6.25
CA ASP A 78 4.38 -11.02 -6.67
C ASP A 78 3.44 -11.44 -5.51
N ALA A 79 2.57 -12.42 -5.76
CA ALA A 79 1.65 -12.96 -4.76
C ALA A 79 2.35 -13.71 -3.62
N LEU A 80 3.63 -14.07 -3.79
CA LEU A 80 4.46 -14.76 -2.80
C LEU A 80 5.47 -13.81 -2.12
N TYR A 81 5.24 -12.50 -2.22
CA TYR A 81 6.10 -11.45 -1.62
C TYR A 81 7.54 -11.44 -2.14
N ARG A 82 7.77 -11.98 -3.34
CA ARG A 82 9.07 -11.90 -3.99
C ARG A 82 9.14 -10.62 -4.80
N PRO A 83 10.27 -9.89 -4.78
CA PRO A 83 10.46 -8.75 -5.66
C PRO A 83 10.26 -9.17 -7.12
N VAL A 84 9.42 -8.43 -7.84
CA VAL A 84 9.37 -8.55 -9.30
C VAL A 84 10.65 -7.91 -9.81
N ALA A 85 11.52 -8.70 -10.49
CA ALA A 85 12.69 -8.12 -11.13
C ALA A 85 12.21 -7.05 -12.11
N GLU A 86 12.77 -5.84 -12.03
CA GLU A 86 12.50 -4.77 -13.00
C GLU A 86 12.57 -5.40 -14.40
N ALA A 87 11.44 -5.42 -15.12
CA ALA A 87 11.54 -5.47 -16.56
C ALA A 87 12.38 -4.24 -16.91
N ALA A 88 13.62 -4.48 -17.35
CA ALA A 88 14.51 -3.43 -17.79
C ALA A 88 13.70 -2.45 -18.62
N HIS A 89 13.55 -1.23 -18.13
CA HIS A 89 13.11 -0.11 -18.96
C HIS A 89 14.18 0.00 -20.05
N ALA A 90 13.95 -0.70 -21.15
CA ALA A 90 14.75 -0.61 -22.35
C ALA A 90 14.61 0.83 -22.85
N VAL A 91 15.74 1.53 -22.81
CA VAL A 91 15.96 2.81 -23.52
C VAL A 91 15.75 2.62 -25.00
#